data_AF-A0A6P8TTZ5-F1
#
_entry.id   AF-A0A6P8TTZ5-F1
#
_cell.length_a   1.000
_cell.length_b   1.000
_cell.length_c   1.000
_cell.angle_alpha   90.00
_cell.angle_beta   90.00
_cell.angle_gamma   90.00
#
_symmetry.space_group_name_H-M   'P 1'
#
loop_
_entity.id
_entity.type
_entity.pdbx_description
1 polymer ?
#
loop_
_entity_poly.entity_id
_entity_poly.type
_entity_poly.pdbx_seq_one_letter_code
_entity_poly.pdbx_strand_id
1 'polypeptide(L)'
;MADIIQGRDVFKKTTPEELESFKAFVKKNPAFDVVVDGLNIANLNNDKNLQSVTLLAVVSELERQGLTVLVLGRKHMLCPSRSWNRYNMKLIQQKAHCFFTENISEDDPFLLYATLHSRNHCRFVSRDMMRDHKACLPDGASRRLFFKWQRGHQLVVDGFVTAGKRVRFQSIPTYDTIVQTTADSWHIPYDDTEDRSTYEVPQKWLCLTTKH
;
A
#
# COMPACT_ATOMS: atom_id res chain seq x y z
N MET A 1 -0.52 -16.48 10.27
CA MET A 1 -0.97 -15.13 9.84
C MET A 1 -1.21 -14.19 11.01
N ALA A 2 -1.79 -14.63 12.13
CA ALA A 2 -1.94 -13.79 13.34
C ALA A 2 -0.60 -13.27 13.90
N ASP A 3 0.43 -14.13 13.96
CA ASP A 3 1.77 -13.76 14.46
C ASP A 3 2.57 -12.79 13.57
N ILE A 4 2.17 -12.61 12.31
CA ILE A 4 2.86 -11.69 11.37
C ILE A 4 2.41 -10.25 11.60
N ILE A 5 1.14 -10.07 11.98
CA ILE A 5 0.59 -8.75 12.32
C ILE A 5 0.86 -8.43 13.80
N GLN A 6 0.83 -9.44 14.67
CA GLN A 6 1.05 -9.31 16.12
C GLN A 6 2.47 -9.71 16.56
N GLY A 7 3.49 -9.53 15.71
CA GLY A 7 4.87 -9.64 16.18
C GLY A 7 5.04 -8.79 17.44
N ARG A 8 5.70 -9.32 18.48
CA ARG A 8 5.72 -8.74 19.85
C ARG A 8 6.13 -7.26 19.93
N ASP A 9 6.64 -6.69 18.84
CA ASP A 9 7.16 -5.32 18.71
C ASP A 9 6.50 -4.44 17.64
N VAL A 10 5.56 -4.97 16.83
CA VAL A 10 5.06 -4.30 15.62
C VAL A 10 4.20 -3.06 15.94
N PHE A 11 3.59 -3.03 17.12
CA PHE A 11 2.70 -1.95 17.59
C PHE A 11 3.32 -1.13 18.74
N LYS A 12 4.64 -1.13 18.93
CA LYS A 12 5.28 -0.47 20.10
C LYS A 12 4.88 1.00 20.33
N LYS A 13 4.55 1.74 19.27
CA LYS A 13 4.11 3.14 19.34
C LYS A 13 2.59 3.34 19.24
N THR A 14 1.83 2.25 19.19
CA THR A 14 0.37 2.23 19.05
C THR A 14 -0.25 1.73 20.34
N THR A 15 -1.30 2.40 20.82
CA THR A 15 -1.98 1.93 22.03
C THR A 15 -2.87 0.72 21.74
N PRO A 16 -3.00 -0.25 22.67
CA PRO A 16 -3.93 -1.37 22.51
C PRO A 16 -5.36 -0.92 22.21
N GLU A 17 -5.81 0.18 22.81
CA GLU A 17 -7.15 0.74 22.63
C GLU A 17 -7.35 1.27 21.20
N GLU A 18 -6.35 1.93 20.63
CA GLU A 18 -6.40 2.39 19.24
C GLU A 18 -6.45 1.20 18.27
N LEU A 19 -5.66 0.17 18.53
CA LEU A 19 -5.64 -1.05 17.74
C LEU A 19 -7.00 -1.77 17.77
N GLU A 20 -7.61 -1.93 18.95
CA GLU A 20 -8.92 -2.57 19.06
C GLU A 20 -10.04 -1.72 18.44
N SER A 21 -9.99 -0.39 18.60
CA SER A 21 -10.88 0.54 17.92
C SER A 21 -10.80 0.38 16.39
N PHE A 22 -9.58 0.25 15.86
CA PHE A 22 -9.39 0.01 14.44
C PHE A 22 -9.91 -1.34 13.97
N LYS A 23 -9.63 -2.42 14.70
CA LYS A 23 -10.16 -3.75 14.36
C LYS A 23 -11.68 -3.75 14.36
N ALA A 24 -12.31 -3.12 15.35
CA ALA A 24 -13.76 -2.97 15.41
C ALA A 24 -14.29 -2.16 14.22
N PHE A 25 -13.60 -1.08 13.85
CA PHE A 25 -13.93 -0.29 12.66
C PHE A 25 -13.87 -1.13 11.38
N VAL A 26 -12.78 -1.86 11.13
CA VAL A 26 -12.64 -2.70 9.93
C VAL A 26 -13.71 -3.80 9.87
N LYS A 27 -14.03 -4.43 11.01
CA LYS A 27 -15.08 -5.48 11.09
C LYS A 27 -16.50 -4.95 10.86
N LYS A 28 -16.76 -3.69 11.19
CA LYS A 28 -18.09 -3.07 11.04
C LYS A 28 -18.39 -2.65 9.61
N ASN A 29 -17.35 -2.39 8.81
CA ASN A 29 -17.47 -1.94 7.43
C ASN A 29 -17.43 -3.13 6.45
N PRO A 30 -17.92 -2.96 5.21
CA PRO A 30 -17.72 -3.97 4.16
C PRO A 30 -16.23 -4.19 3.89
N ALA A 31 -15.90 -5.28 3.19
CA ALA A 31 -14.54 -5.48 2.69
C ALA A 31 -14.17 -4.33 1.75
N PHE A 32 -12.97 -3.79 1.92
CA PHE A 32 -12.46 -2.72 1.08
C PHE A 32 -11.83 -3.29 -0.19
N ASP A 33 -11.99 -2.57 -1.30
CA ASP A 33 -11.26 -2.88 -2.53
C ASP A 33 -9.86 -2.28 -2.49
N VAL A 34 -9.70 -1.11 -1.84
CA VAL A 34 -8.43 -0.40 -1.75
C VAL A 34 -8.25 0.28 -0.39
N VAL A 35 -7.09 0.08 0.24
CA VAL A 35 -6.65 0.82 1.44
C VAL A 35 -5.58 1.84 1.05
N VAL A 36 -5.78 3.11 1.39
CA VAL A 36 -4.88 4.22 1.04
C VAL A 36 -4.10 4.66 2.27
N ASP A 37 -2.78 4.66 2.16
CA ASP A 37 -1.88 5.29 3.12
C ASP A 37 -1.90 6.81 2.92
N GLY A 38 -2.81 7.47 3.63
CA GLY A 38 -3.20 8.85 3.35
C GLY A 38 -2.06 9.85 3.55
N LEU A 39 -1.20 9.66 4.55
CA LEU A 39 -0.09 10.57 4.79
C LEU A 39 1.05 10.35 3.77
N ASN A 40 1.37 9.10 3.45
CA ASN A 40 2.34 8.79 2.40
C ASN A 40 1.90 9.36 1.05
N ILE A 41 0.62 9.20 0.71
CA ILE A 41 0.05 9.71 -0.54
C ILE A 41 -0.09 11.23 -0.56
N ALA A 42 -0.37 11.88 0.57
CA ALA A 42 -0.34 13.33 0.62
C ALA A 42 1.07 13.90 0.36
N ASN A 43 2.11 13.15 0.73
CA ASN A 43 3.52 13.54 0.59
C ASN A 43 4.13 13.18 -0.78
N LEU A 44 3.34 12.73 -1.76
CA LEU A 44 3.87 12.49 -3.12
C LEU A 44 4.33 13.78 -3.80
N ASN A 45 3.79 14.91 -3.37
CA ASN A 45 4.14 16.23 -3.88
C ASN A 45 5.03 16.94 -2.86
N ASN A 46 6.14 17.53 -3.33
CA ASN A 46 7.09 18.24 -2.45
C ASN A 46 6.49 19.53 -1.87
N ASP A 47 5.46 20.08 -2.51
CA ASP A 47 4.72 21.23 -1.99
C ASP A 47 3.72 20.78 -0.91
N LYS A 48 4.04 21.13 0.33
CA LYS A 48 3.20 20.84 1.51
C LYS A 48 1.79 21.43 1.39
N ASN A 49 1.60 22.52 0.65
CA ASN A 49 0.28 23.13 0.47
C ASN A 49 -0.65 22.26 -0.39
N LEU A 50 -0.09 21.28 -1.12
CA LEU A 50 -0.84 20.38 -2.00
C LEU A 50 -1.16 19.03 -1.35
N GLN A 51 -0.86 18.83 -0.06
CA GLN A 51 -1.07 17.55 0.63
C GLN A 51 -2.52 17.08 0.57
N SER A 52 -3.47 17.89 1.04
CA SER A 52 -4.90 17.55 0.99
C SER A 52 -5.46 17.46 -0.44
N VAL A 53 -4.91 18.23 -1.39
CA VAL A 53 -5.31 18.21 -2.80
C VAL A 53 -4.88 16.89 -3.45
N THR A 54 -3.65 16.47 -3.19
CA THR A 54 -3.06 15.23 -3.71
C THR A 54 -3.84 14.03 -3.21
N LEU A 55 -4.10 13.96 -1.90
CA LEU A 55 -4.90 12.89 -1.31
C LEU A 55 -6.32 12.85 -1.89
N LEU A 56 -6.98 14.00 -2.01
CA LEU A 56 -8.33 14.08 -2.58
C LEU A 56 -8.36 13.60 -4.04
N ALA A 57 -7.35 13.93 -4.85
CA ALA A 57 -7.28 13.50 -6.25
C ALA A 57 -7.16 11.97 -6.37
N VAL A 58 -6.34 11.34 -5.53
CA VAL A 58 -6.21 9.87 -5.49
C VAL A 58 -7.50 9.21 -5.04
N VAL A 59 -8.10 9.69 -3.95
CA VAL A 59 -9.37 9.14 -3.43
C VAL A 59 -10.50 9.31 -4.45
N SER A 60 -10.60 10.47 -5.09
CA SER A 60 -11.63 10.74 -6.11
C SER A 60 -11.47 9.85 -7.33
N GLU A 61 -10.24 9.54 -7.75
CA GLU A 61 -10.01 8.64 -8.88
C GLU A 61 -10.39 7.20 -8.55
N LEU A 62 -10.10 6.73 -7.33
CA LEU A 62 -10.50 5.39 -6.88
C LEU A 62 -12.02 5.25 -6.71
N GLU A 63 -12.67 6.24 -6.09
CA GLU A 63 -14.13 6.27 -5.94
C GLU A 63 -14.83 6.30 -7.30
N ARG A 64 -14.30 7.06 -8.27
CA ARG A 64 -14.81 7.10 -9.64
C ARG A 64 -14.70 5.75 -10.37
N GLN A 65 -13.74 4.90 -9.99
CA GLN A 65 -13.65 3.52 -10.49
C GLN A 65 -14.67 2.58 -9.83
N GLY A 66 -15.51 3.09 -8.91
CA GLY A 66 -16.50 2.31 -8.18
C GLY A 66 -15.92 1.48 -7.04
N LEU A 67 -14.70 1.79 -6.59
CA LEU A 67 -14.00 1.03 -5.56
C LEU A 67 -14.42 1.47 -4.16
N THR A 68 -14.54 0.51 -3.24
CA THR A 68 -14.74 0.75 -1.81
C THR A 68 -13.40 1.11 -1.18
N VAL A 69 -13.22 2.39 -0.81
CA VAL A 69 -11.94 2.92 -0.34
C VAL A 69 -11.93 3.10 1.18
N LEU A 70 -10.84 2.65 1.81
CA LEU A 70 -10.45 3.05 3.17
C LEU A 70 -9.22 3.96 3.11
N VAL A 71 -9.30 5.16 3.69
CA VAL A 71 -8.17 6.05 3.90
C VAL A 71 -7.69 5.93 5.35
N LEU A 72 -6.43 5.55 5.52
CA LEU A 72 -5.73 5.64 6.79
C LEU A 72 -5.00 6.98 6.86
N GLY A 73 -5.29 7.76 7.88
CA GLY A 73 -4.67 9.07 8.08
C GLY A 73 -4.22 9.27 9.52
N ARG A 74 -3.72 10.47 9.80
CA ARG A 74 -3.33 10.92 11.13
C ARG A 74 -4.27 11.99 11.66
N LYS A 75 -4.44 12.08 12.97
CA LYS A 75 -5.31 13.10 13.60
C LYS A 75 -4.96 14.53 13.21
N HIS A 76 -3.68 14.86 13.01
CA HIS A 76 -3.28 16.21 12.57
C HIS A 76 -3.85 16.58 11.19
N MET A 77 -4.23 15.61 10.34
CA MET A 77 -4.86 15.88 9.04
C MET A 77 -6.26 16.47 9.19
N LEU A 78 -6.90 16.31 10.35
CA LEU A 78 -8.21 16.88 10.66
C LEU A 78 -8.11 18.34 11.14
N CYS A 79 -6.91 18.79 11.53
CA CYS A 79 -6.66 20.15 11.97
C CYS A 79 -6.45 21.06 10.75
N PRO A 80 -7.34 22.05 10.52
CA PRO A 80 -7.20 22.95 9.38
C PRO A 80 -5.84 23.66 9.38
N SER A 81 -5.12 23.55 8.27
CA SER A 81 -3.81 24.16 8.07
C SER A 81 -3.60 24.46 6.59
N ARG A 82 -2.45 25.05 6.23
CA ARG A 82 -2.09 25.27 4.82
C ARG A 82 -2.04 23.95 4.03
N SER A 83 -1.56 22.89 4.68
CA SER A 83 -1.49 21.54 4.13
C SER A 83 -2.83 20.82 4.08
N TRP A 84 -3.63 21.00 5.13
CA TRP A 84 -4.86 20.25 5.37
C TRP A 84 -6.06 21.18 5.25
N ASN A 85 -6.55 21.32 4.02
CA ASN A 85 -7.73 22.14 3.74
C ASN A 85 -9.00 21.42 4.24
N ARG A 86 -9.81 22.12 5.03
CA ARG A 86 -11.04 21.59 5.65
C ARG A 86 -12.05 21.08 4.62
N TYR A 87 -12.20 21.78 3.49
CA TYR A 87 -13.12 21.38 2.43
C TYR A 87 -12.66 20.08 1.76
N ASN A 88 -11.38 19.97 1.42
CA ASN A 88 -10.82 18.76 0.83
C ASN A 88 -10.96 17.54 1.75
N MET A 89 -10.65 17.70 3.05
CA MET A 89 -10.79 16.61 4.02
C MET A 89 -12.24 16.18 4.21
N LYS A 90 -13.20 17.12 4.18
CA LYS A 90 -14.62 16.80 4.21
C LYS A 90 -15.05 16.00 2.97
N LEU A 91 -14.57 16.37 1.78
CA LEU A 91 -14.84 15.62 0.55
C LEU A 91 -14.25 14.20 0.61
N ILE A 92 -13.02 14.04 1.13
CA ILE A 92 -12.40 12.73 1.30
C ILE A 92 -13.28 11.84 2.20
N GLN A 93 -13.75 12.36 3.32
CA GLN A 93 -14.64 11.63 4.26
C GLN A 93 -16.02 11.30 3.67
N GLN A 94 -16.47 12.03 2.65
CA GLN A 94 -17.71 11.72 1.93
C GLN A 94 -17.52 10.63 0.87
N LYS A 95 -16.31 10.50 0.32
CA LYS A 95 -15.97 9.59 -0.78
C LYS A 95 -15.39 8.26 -0.31
N ALA A 96 -14.84 8.21 0.90
CA ALA A 96 -14.16 7.04 1.43
C ALA A 96 -14.40 6.87 2.92
N HIS A 97 -14.31 5.63 3.38
CA HIS A 97 -14.19 5.34 4.79
C HIS A 97 -12.85 5.89 5.29
N CYS A 98 -12.82 6.57 6.43
CA CYS A 98 -11.59 7.17 6.95
C CYS A 98 -11.37 6.73 8.39
N PHE A 99 -10.13 6.33 8.70
CA PHE A 99 -9.68 6.08 10.06
C PHE A 99 -8.43 6.91 10.34
N PHE A 100 -8.44 7.70 11.40
CA PHE A 100 -7.34 8.62 11.75
C PHE A 100 -6.66 8.16 13.03
N THR A 101 -5.42 7.66 12.89
CA THR A 101 -4.56 7.23 14.00
C THR A 101 -3.90 8.42 14.70
N GLU A 102 -3.42 8.21 15.92
CA GLU A 102 -2.55 9.14 16.63
C GLU A 102 -1.30 9.45 15.79
N ASN A 103 -0.76 10.66 15.94
CA ASN A 103 0.39 11.11 15.14
C ASN A 103 1.68 10.32 15.44
N ILE A 104 1.71 9.54 16.52
CA ILE A 104 2.87 8.75 16.95
C ILE A 104 2.80 7.28 16.53
N SER A 105 1.62 6.79 16.13
CA SER A 105 1.40 5.39 15.80
C SER A 105 2.20 4.96 14.56
N GLU A 106 2.41 3.67 14.38
CA GLU A 106 3.02 3.15 13.14
C GLU A 106 1.89 2.90 12.13
N ASP A 107 2.02 3.35 10.88
CA ASP A 107 0.93 3.25 9.87
C ASP A 107 0.83 1.86 9.23
N ASP A 108 1.99 1.26 8.95
CA ASP A 108 2.11 -0.01 8.24
C ASP A 108 1.29 -1.16 8.87
N PRO A 109 1.25 -1.36 10.20
CA PRO A 109 0.41 -2.41 10.79
C PRO A 109 -1.09 -2.26 10.50
N PHE A 110 -1.59 -1.02 10.50
CA PHE A 110 -3.00 -0.73 10.21
C PHE A 110 -3.31 -1.00 8.72
N LEU A 111 -2.40 -0.55 7.85
CA LEU A 111 -2.48 -0.75 6.41
C LEU A 111 -2.49 -2.23 6.04
N LEU A 112 -1.53 -2.99 6.58
CA LEU A 112 -1.43 -4.44 6.37
C LEU A 112 -2.66 -5.18 6.92
N TYR A 113 -3.10 -4.83 8.13
CA TYR A 113 -4.27 -5.47 8.73
C TYR A 113 -5.53 -5.26 7.91
N ALA A 114 -5.86 -4.02 7.54
CA ALA A 114 -7.07 -3.73 6.77
C ALA A 114 -7.05 -4.39 5.39
N THR A 115 -5.90 -4.39 4.72
CA THR A 115 -5.75 -4.99 3.40
C THR A 115 -5.92 -6.51 3.46
N LEU A 116 -5.22 -7.18 4.38
CA LEU A 116 -5.31 -8.64 4.53
C LEU A 116 -6.69 -9.09 5.03
N HIS A 117 -7.31 -8.33 5.93
CA HIS A 117 -8.66 -8.60 6.43
C HIS A 117 -9.72 -8.48 5.33
N SER A 118 -9.52 -7.55 4.39
CA SER A 118 -10.39 -7.37 3.22
C SER A 118 -10.18 -8.42 2.12
N ARG A 119 -9.34 -9.44 2.37
CA ARG A 119 -9.08 -10.60 1.51
C ARG A 119 -8.28 -10.27 0.24
N ASN A 120 -8.07 -11.29 -0.59
CA ASN A 120 -7.11 -11.29 -1.71
C ASN A 120 -7.45 -10.33 -2.88
N HIS A 121 -8.65 -9.74 -2.93
CA HIS A 121 -8.95 -8.73 -3.96
C HIS A 121 -8.49 -7.33 -3.54
N CYS A 122 -8.36 -7.10 -2.24
CA CYS A 122 -8.05 -5.78 -1.69
C CYS A 122 -6.60 -5.40 -2.01
N ARG A 123 -6.43 -4.24 -2.62
CA ARG A 123 -5.13 -3.62 -2.87
C ARG A 123 -4.84 -2.53 -1.84
N PHE A 124 -3.63 -2.00 -1.86
CA PHE A 124 -3.28 -0.83 -1.05
C PHE A 124 -2.46 0.18 -1.84
N VAL A 125 -2.63 1.47 -1.55
CA VAL A 125 -1.89 2.56 -2.20
C VAL A 125 -0.88 3.14 -1.21
N SER A 126 0.40 2.95 -1.51
CA SER A 126 1.51 3.58 -0.78
C SER A 126 2.77 3.58 -1.67
N ARG A 127 3.66 4.54 -1.46
CA ARG A 127 5.05 4.51 -1.95
C ARG A 127 6.02 3.92 -0.93
N ASP A 128 5.57 3.61 0.29
CA ASP A 128 6.45 2.92 1.24
C ASP A 128 6.74 1.50 0.75
N MET A 129 7.98 1.09 0.92
CA MET A 129 8.43 -0.25 0.64
C MET A 129 8.26 -1.18 1.84
N MET A 130 7.78 -0.71 3.00
CA MET A 130 7.53 -1.47 4.23
C MET A 130 8.79 -2.20 4.74
N ARG A 131 9.92 -1.49 4.73
CA ARG A 131 11.27 -2.05 4.99
C ARG A 131 11.38 -2.66 6.39
N ASP A 132 10.85 -1.98 7.39
CA ASP A 132 10.98 -2.41 8.78
C ASP A 132 10.12 -3.65 9.06
N HIS A 133 8.93 -3.74 8.47
CA HIS A 133 8.09 -4.95 8.57
C HIS A 133 8.72 -6.17 7.92
N LYS A 134 9.42 -5.98 6.79
CA LYS A 134 10.15 -7.07 6.12
C LYS A 134 11.24 -7.65 7.00
N ALA A 135 11.96 -6.80 7.74
CA ALA A 135 13.02 -7.21 8.65
C ALA A 135 12.49 -8.06 9.82
N CYS A 136 11.25 -7.85 10.24
CA CYS A 136 10.61 -8.59 11.32
C CYS A 136 10.06 -9.98 10.92
N LEU A 137 10.07 -10.35 9.63
CA LEU A 137 9.54 -11.64 9.18
C LEU A 137 10.48 -12.80 9.56
N PRO A 138 9.94 -13.87 10.19
CA PRO A 138 10.74 -14.88 10.91
C PRO A 138 11.58 -15.77 9.98
N ASP A 139 11.10 -16.06 8.77
CA ASP A 139 11.73 -17.02 7.86
C ASP A 139 11.69 -16.56 6.39
N GLY A 140 12.54 -17.18 5.56
CA GLY A 140 12.68 -16.84 4.15
C GLY A 140 11.44 -17.13 3.30
N ALA A 141 10.63 -18.15 3.66
CA ALA A 141 9.41 -18.47 2.93
C ALA A 141 8.32 -17.44 3.19
N SER A 142 8.14 -17.02 4.44
CA SER A 142 7.25 -15.92 4.82
C SER A 142 7.63 -14.61 4.14
N ARG A 143 8.93 -14.28 4.08
CA ARG A 143 9.43 -13.12 3.33
C ARG A 143 9.08 -13.21 1.85
N ARG A 144 9.31 -14.36 1.21
CA ARG A 144 8.99 -14.57 -0.21
C ARG A 144 7.50 -14.39 -0.49
N LEU A 145 6.63 -14.95 0.36
CA LEU A 145 5.17 -14.78 0.26
C LEU A 145 4.77 -13.32 0.42
N PHE A 146 5.34 -12.61 1.39
CA PHE A 146 5.08 -11.18 1.58
C PHE A 146 5.52 -10.36 0.36
N PHE A 147 6.70 -10.60 -0.20
CA PHE A 147 7.15 -9.92 -1.42
C PHE A 147 6.25 -10.20 -2.61
N LYS A 148 5.80 -11.45 -2.78
CA LYS A 148 4.84 -11.80 -3.82
C LYS A 148 3.51 -11.07 -3.63
N TRP A 149 3.00 -11.07 -2.40
CA TRP A 149 1.77 -10.37 -2.04
C TRP A 149 1.90 -8.87 -2.29
N GLN A 150 2.93 -8.21 -1.75
CA GLN A 150 3.18 -6.78 -1.94
C GLN A 150 3.20 -6.39 -3.42
N ARG A 151 3.95 -7.12 -4.27
CA ARG A 151 4.02 -6.85 -5.71
C ARG A 151 2.68 -6.97 -6.42
N GLY A 152 1.81 -7.89 -5.97
CA GLY A 152 0.48 -8.09 -6.55
C GLY A 152 -0.60 -7.16 -6.00
N HIS A 153 -0.36 -6.48 -4.88
CA HIS A 153 -1.40 -5.73 -4.15
C HIS A 153 -1.05 -4.26 -3.88
N GLN A 154 0.22 -3.85 -4.04
CA GLN A 154 0.65 -2.47 -3.90
C GLN A 154 0.41 -1.69 -5.20
N LEU A 155 -0.46 -0.69 -5.12
CA LEU A 155 -0.69 0.31 -6.16
C LEU A 155 0.23 1.50 -5.92
N VAL A 156 1.14 1.74 -6.86
CA VAL A 156 2.05 2.90 -6.81
C VAL A 156 1.54 3.97 -7.76
N VAL A 157 1.37 5.19 -7.27
CA VAL A 157 0.95 6.33 -8.11
C VAL A 157 2.06 6.70 -9.10
N ASP A 158 1.72 6.68 -10.39
CA ASP A 158 2.60 6.98 -11.51
C ASP A 158 2.70 8.49 -11.75
N GLY A 159 3.93 9.02 -11.77
CA GLY A 159 4.23 10.43 -11.99
C GLY A 159 3.75 11.38 -10.88
N PHE A 160 3.43 12.61 -11.28
CA PHE A 160 2.94 13.67 -10.39
C PHE A 160 1.41 13.73 -10.39
N VAL A 161 0.84 13.91 -9.20
CA VAL A 161 -0.59 14.15 -9.05
C VAL A 161 -0.88 15.63 -9.25
N THR A 162 -1.70 15.96 -10.25
CA THR A 162 -2.15 17.33 -10.52
C THR A 162 -3.66 17.41 -10.40
N ALA A 163 -4.16 18.46 -9.76
CA ALA A 163 -5.60 18.70 -9.66
C ALA A 163 -6.27 18.70 -11.05
N GLY A 164 -7.40 18.02 -11.17
CA GLY A 164 -8.17 17.93 -12.42
C GLY A 164 -7.63 16.93 -13.46
N LYS A 165 -6.46 16.31 -13.24
CA LYS A 165 -5.97 15.22 -14.11
C LYS A 165 -6.30 13.85 -13.52
N ARG A 166 -6.42 12.86 -14.40
CA ARG A 166 -6.54 11.44 -14.01
C ARG A 166 -5.29 11.02 -13.24
N VAL A 167 -5.49 10.40 -12.09
CA VAL A 167 -4.40 9.70 -11.39
C VAL A 167 -4.18 8.37 -12.09
N ARG A 168 -2.92 8.04 -12.40
CA ARG A 168 -2.54 6.75 -12.95
C ARG A 168 -1.76 5.97 -11.90
N PHE A 169 -1.87 4.66 -11.96
CA PHE A 169 -1.10 3.74 -11.12
C PHE A 169 -0.20 2.89 -12.01
N GLN A 170 0.95 2.50 -11.47
CA GLN A 170 1.83 1.53 -12.13
C GLN A 170 1.08 0.22 -12.36
N SER A 171 1.32 -0.40 -13.52
CA SER A 171 0.72 -1.69 -13.85
C SER A 171 1.27 -2.77 -12.92
N ILE A 172 0.36 -3.60 -12.39
CA ILE A 172 0.73 -4.78 -11.61
C ILE A 172 0.88 -5.95 -12.60
N PRO A 173 2.07 -6.56 -12.72
CA PRO A 173 2.25 -7.73 -13.57
C PRO A 173 1.33 -8.88 -13.15
N THR A 174 0.81 -9.63 -14.12
CA THR A 174 -0.01 -10.83 -13.88
C THR A 174 0.83 -12.08 -13.59
N TYR A 175 2.16 -11.94 -13.61
CA TYR A 175 3.14 -13.00 -13.38
C TYR A 175 4.08 -12.65 -12.23
N ASP A 176 4.67 -13.66 -11.61
CA ASP A 176 5.65 -13.50 -10.54
C ASP A 176 7.07 -13.54 -11.11
N THR A 177 7.86 -12.50 -10.83
CA THR A 177 9.27 -12.42 -11.24
C THR A 177 10.15 -13.25 -10.31
N ILE A 178 10.10 -14.56 -10.48
CA ILE A 178 10.91 -15.56 -9.77
C ILE A 178 11.49 -16.53 -10.80
N VAL A 179 12.47 -17.35 -10.38
CA VAL A 179 12.84 -18.51 -11.18
C VAL A 179 11.62 -19.43 -11.33
N GLN A 180 11.25 -19.72 -12.57
CA GLN A 180 10.13 -20.58 -12.94
C GLN A 180 10.64 -21.72 -13.82
N THR A 181 10.08 -22.91 -13.64
CA THR A 181 10.41 -24.09 -14.44
C THR A 181 9.15 -24.82 -14.85
N THR A 182 9.14 -25.30 -16.09
CA THR A 182 8.21 -26.31 -16.60
C THR A 182 9.00 -27.57 -16.95
N ALA A 183 8.32 -28.63 -17.39
CA ALA A 183 8.98 -29.88 -17.78
C ALA A 183 10.09 -29.70 -18.85
N ASP A 184 9.94 -28.70 -19.72
CA ASP A 184 10.74 -28.46 -20.92
C ASP A 184 11.35 -27.04 -20.98
N SER A 185 11.17 -26.23 -19.94
CA SER A 185 11.68 -24.86 -19.94
C SER A 185 12.08 -24.32 -18.57
N TRP A 186 12.99 -23.35 -18.58
CA TRP A 186 13.37 -22.55 -17.43
C TRP A 186 13.30 -21.06 -17.79
N HIS A 187 12.73 -20.28 -16.88
CA HIS A 187 12.66 -18.83 -16.97
C HIS A 187 13.35 -18.25 -15.74
N ILE A 188 14.49 -17.60 -15.96
CA ILE A 188 15.36 -17.09 -14.89
C ILE A 188 15.39 -15.56 -15.02
N PRO A 189 14.77 -14.81 -14.10
CA PRO A 189 14.88 -13.36 -14.09
C PRO A 189 16.30 -12.99 -13.67
N TYR A 190 16.91 -12.03 -14.36
CA TYR A 190 18.28 -11.60 -14.11
C TYR A 190 18.44 -10.09 -14.30
N ASP A 191 19.42 -9.54 -13.59
CA ASP A 191 19.82 -8.14 -13.72
C ASP A 191 21.01 -8.03 -14.68
N ASP A 192 20.99 -7.02 -15.52
CA ASP A 192 22.12 -6.65 -16.39
C ASP A 192 22.85 -5.39 -15.91
N THR A 193 22.38 -4.78 -14.82
CA THR A 193 22.95 -3.59 -14.18
C THR A 193 23.08 -3.81 -12.67
N GLU A 194 24.06 -3.15 -12.05
CA GLU A 194 24.29 -3.26 -10.59
C GLU A 194 23.33 -2.39 -9.76
N ASP A 195 22.55 -1.50 -10.40
CA ASP A 195 21.79 -0.45 -9.73
C ASP A 195 20.40 -0.87 -9.24
N ARG A 196 19.99 -2.14 -9.43
CA ARG A 196 18.65 -2.57 -9.01
C ARG A 196 18.56 -2.60 -7.49
N SER A 197 17.63 -1.84 -6.94
CA SER A 197 17.33 -1.91 -5.51
C SER A 197 16.75 -3.27 -5.15
N THR A 198 17.06 -3.79 -3.95
CA THR A 198 16.68 -5.16 -3.51
C THR A 198 15.18 -5.47 -3.56
N TYR A 199 14.34 -4.46 -3.69
CA TYR A 199 12.88 -4.52 -3.72
C TYR A 199 12.26 -4.29 -5.10
N GLU A 200 13.02 -3.82 -6.08
CA GLU A 200 12.61 -3.82 -7.48
C GLU A 200 12.70 -5.26 -8.00
N VAL A 201 12.04 -5.58 -9.10
CA VAL A 201 12.18 -6.92 -9.72
C VAL A 201 13.01 -6.82 -10.99
N PRO A 202 13.82 -7.84 -11.32
CA PRO A 202 14.53 -7.86 -12.59
C PRO A 202 13.55 -7.72 -13.76
N GLN A 203 13.91 -6.93 -14.76
CA GLN A 203 13.07 -6.72 -15.95
C GLN A 203 13.44 -7.67 -17.09
N LYS A 204 14.62 -8.30 -17.03
CA LYS A 204 15.12 -9.23 -18.05
C LYS A 204 14.96 -10.67 -17.61
N TRP A 205 14.78 -11.54 -18.60
CA TRP A 205 14.54 -12.97 -18.43
C TRP A 205 15.45 -13.76 -19.35
N LEU A 206 16.14 -14.74 -18.79
CA LEU A 206 16.79 -15.80 -19.54
C LEU A 206 15.77 -16.93 -19.71
N CYS A 207 15.47 -17.27 -20.96
CA CYS A 207 14.61 -18.40 -21.31
C CYS A 207 15.47 -19.54 -21.86
N LEU A 208 15.37 -20.71 -21.23
CA LEU A 208 15.99 -21.94 -21.68
C LEU A 208 14.86 -22.91 -22.06
N THR A 209 14.87 -23.44 -23.28
CA THR A 209 13.89 -24.43 -23.74
C THR A 209 14.58 -25.60 -24.42
N THR A 210 14.02 -26.80 -24.26
CA THR A 210 14.47 -28.02 -24.95
C THR A 210 13.70 -28.28 -26.24
N LYS A 211 12.68 -27.48 -26.54
CA LYS A 211 11.96 -27.52 -27.81
C LYS A 211 12.64 -26.61 -28.82
N HIS A 212 13.19 -27.20 -29.87
CA HIS A 212 13.69 -26.52 -31.06
C HIS A 212 12.54 -25.99 -31.92
#